data_AF-A0A3Q8HGE4-F1
#
_entry.id   AF-A0A3Q8HGE4-F1
#
_cell.length_a   1.000
_cell.length_b   1.000
_cell.length_c   1.000
_cell.angle_alpha   90.00
_cell.angle_beta   90.00
_cell.angle_gamma   90.00
#
_symmetry.space_group_name_H-M   'P 1'
#
loop_
_entity.id
_entity.type
_entity.pdbx_description
1 polymer ?
#
loop_
_entity_poly.entity_id
_entity_poly.type
_entity_poly.pdbx_seq_one_letter_code
_entity_poly.pdbx_strand_id
1 'polypeptide(L)'
;FRHNEDGSYTYGYEAADGTFKIETKLPTGEVKGKYGYVDDVGKVRVVEYGATKYGFEPSGEGITVPPPTLVDESAKNAVQDQD
;
A
#
# COMPACT_ATOMS: atom_id res chain seq x y z
N PHE A 1 -18.32 -0.49 -10.44
CA PHE A 1 -17.91 0.00 -9.11
C PHE A 1 -18.91 -0.49 -8.08
N ARG A 2 -18.47 -1.23 -7.06
CA ARG A 2 -19.31 -1.66 -5.93
C ARG A 2 -18.98 -0.74 -4.75
N HIS A 3 -19.97 0.04 -4.32
CA HIS A 3 -19.91 0.78 -3.07
C HIS A 3 -20.74 -0.03 -2.08
N ASN A 4 -20.11 -0.54 -1.02
CA ASN A 4 -20.81 -1.29 0.01
C ASN A 4 -21.40 -0.29 1.02
N GLU A 5 -22.52 -0.63 1.66
CA GLU A 5 -23.18 0.25 2.66
C GLU A 5 -22.26 0.61 3.84
N ASP A 6 -21.25 -0.22 4.09
CA ASP A 6 -20.21 -0.04 5.12
C ASP A 6 -19.06 0.89 4.68
N GLY A 7 -19.15 1.51 3.50
CA GLY A 7 -18.15 2.44 2.96
C GLY A 7 -16.87 1.76 2.44
N SER A 8 -16.83 0.43 2.40
CA SER A 8 -15.77 -0.33 1.75
C SER A 8 -15.97 -0.41 0.24
N TYR A 9 -14.87 -0.57 -0.47
CA TYR A 9 -14.88 -0.77 -1.91
C TYR A 9 -13.64 -1.52 -2.37
N THR A 10 -13.74 -2.14 -3.55
CA THR A 10 -12.59 -2.57 -4.35
C THR A 10 -12.79 -2.09 -5.76
N TYR A 11 -11.75 -1.47 -6.33
CA TYR A 11 -11.72 -1.11 -7.74
C TYR A 11 -10.32 -1.28 -8.31
N GLY A 12 -10.25 -1.42 -9.63
CA GLY A 12 -8.99 -1.47 -10.35
C GLY A 12 -9.19 -1.31 -11.85
N TYR A 13 -8.09 -1.05 -12.54
CA TYR A 13 -8.04 -0.98 -14.00
C TYR A 13 -6.70 -1.52 -14.50
N GLU A 14 -6.70 -1.92 -15.76
CA GLU A 14 -5.53 -2.25 -16.55
C GLU A 14 -5.70 -1.57 -17.91
N ALA A 15 -4.71 -0.79 -18.32
CA ALA A 15 -4.72 -0.04 -19.57
C ALA A 15 -3.83 -0.72 -20.62
N ALA A 16 -4.08 -0.40 -21.89
CA ALA A 16 -3.36 -0.99 -23.01
C ALA A 16 -1.86 -0.63 -23.06
N ASP A 17 -1.45 0.42 -22.34
CA ASP A 17 -0.06 0.84 -22.18
C ASP A 17 0.70 0.06 -21.09
N GLY A 18 0.05 -0.92 -20.45
CA GLY A 18 0.62 -1.72 -19.37
C GLY A 18 0.54 -1.06 -17.99
N THR A 19 -0.09 0.12 -17.88
CA THR A 19 -0.37 0.72 -16.57
C THR A 19 -1.55 0.02 -15.90
N PHE A 20 -1.47 -0.14 -14.59
CA PHE A 20 -2.54 -0.76 -13.82
C PHE A 20 -2.64 -0.16 -12.42
N LYS A 21 -3.83 -0.29 -11.82
CA LYS A 21 -4.06 0.00 -10.41
C LYS A 21 -5.10 -0.96 -9.86
N ILE A 22 -4.91 -1.37 -8.61
CA ILE A 22 -5.95 -1.98 -7.79
C ILE A 22 -5.93 -1.35 -6.40
N GLU A 23 -7.09 -1.06 -5.85
CA GLU A 23 -7.25 -0.47 -4.53
C GLU A 23 -8.48 -1.06 -3.84
N THR A 24 -8.32 -1.35 -2.55
CA THR A 24 -9.36 -1.78 -1.64
C THR A 24 -9.37 -0.86 -0.42
N LYS A 25 -10.54 -0.30 -0.12
CA LYS A 25 -10.81 0.36 1.16
C LYS A 25 -11.64 -0.58 2.02
N LEU A 26 -11.22 -0.78 3.27
CA LEU A 26 -11.94 -1.54 4.28
C LEU A 26 -13.00 -0.66 4.98
N PRO A 27 -14.00 -1.26 5.64
CA PRO A 27 -14.98 -0.52 6.45
C PRO A 27 -14.34 0.29 7.58
N THR A 28 -13.17 -0.14 8.04
CA THR A 28 -12.35 0.56 9.05
C THR A 28 -11.76 1.87 8.54
N GLY A 29 -11.88 2.16 7.24
CA GLY A 29 -11.27 3.31 6.58
C GLY A 29 -9.86 3.06 6.05
N GLU A 30 -9.25 1.93 6.41
CA GLU A 30 -7.92 1.55 5.93
C GLU A 30 -7.95 1.27 4.43
N VAL A 31 -6.95 1.79 3.71
CA VAL A 31 -6.81 1.62 2.26
C VAL A 31 -5.57 0.81 1.98
N LYS A 32 -5.66 -0.15 1.08
CA LYS A 32 -4.51 -0.85 0.52
C LYS A 32 -4.64 -0.98 -0.97
N GLY A 33 -3.52 -0.91 -1.67
CA GLY A 33 -3.54 -1.07 -3.11
C GLY A 33 -2.15 -1.21 -3.69
N LYS A 34 -2.12 -1.34 -5.00
CA LYS A 34 -0.89 -1.25 -5.77
C LYS A 34 -1.18 -0.60 -7.12
N TYR A 35 -0.19 0.09 -7.63
CA TYR A 35 -0.18 0.56 -9.00
C TYR A 35 1.12 0.14 -9.66
N GLY A 36 1.09 0.02 -10.98
CA GLY A 36 2.29 -0.22 -11.76
C GLY A 36 2.26 0.47 -13.10
N TYR A 37 3.46 0.72 -13.60
CA TYR A 37 3.71 1.41 -14.87
C TYR A 37 5.01 0.89 -15.47
N VAL A 38 5.18 1.07 -16.78
CA VAL A 38 6.44 0.81 -17.48
C VAL A 38 7.28 2.10 -17.43
N ASP A 39 8.52 2.02 -16.95
CA ASP A 39 9.44 3.16 -16.92
C ASP A 39 10.09 3.45 -18.28
N ASP A 40 10.96 4.46 -18.31
CA ASP A 40 11.69 4.92 -19.50
C ASP A 40 12.65 3.88 -20.09
N VAL A 41 13.02 2.85 -19.32
CA VAL A 41 13.86 1.73 -19.77
C VAL A 41 13.06 0.45 -20.04
N GLY A 42 11.74 0.52 -20.05
CA GLY A 42 10.87 -0.62 -20.36
C GLY A 42 10.66 -1.59 -19.20
N LYS A 43 11.08 -1.25 -17.98
CA LYS A 43 10.87 -2.08 -16.79
C LYS A 43 9.53 -1.75 -16.13
N VAL A 44 8.83 -2.80 -15.72
CA VAL A 44 7.60 -2.64 -14.93
C VAL A 44 8.00 -2.25 -13.50
N ARG A 45 7.58 -1.05 -13.08
CA ARG A 45 7.65 -0.57 -11.71
C ARG A 45 6.33 -0.87 -11.03
N VAL A 46 6.40 -1.43 -9.82
CA VAL A 46 5.24 -1.71 -8.98
C VAL A 46 5.44 -1.03 -7.65
N VAL A 47 4.41 -0.32 -7.21
CA VAL A 47 4.34 0.30 -5.90
C VAL A 47 3.12 -0.24 -5.19
N GLU A 48 3.33 -0.89 -4.06
CA GLU A 48 2.29 -1.26 -3.12
C GLU A 48 2.16 -0.16 -2.07
N TYR A 49 0.97 0.02 -1.53
CA TYR A 49 0.75 1.03 -0.50
C TYR A 49 -0.33 0.58 0.48
N GLY A 50 -0.11 0.92 1.75
CA GLY A 50 -1.10 0.91 2.81
C GLY A 50 -1.31 2.32 3.37
N ALA A 51 -2.54 2.67 3.67
CA ALA A 51 -2.88 3.81 4.50
C ALA A 51 -3.64 3.28 5.72
N THR A 52 -2.96 3.24 6.85
CA THR A 52 -3.45 2.69 8.11
C THR A 52 -3.43 3.79 9.19
N LYS A 53 -3.78 3.43 10.43
CA LYS A 53 -3.58 4.33 11.58
C LYS A 53 -2.11 4.75 11.75
N TYR A 54 -1.14 3.98 11.24
CA TYR A 54 0.29 4.28 11.33
C TYR A 54 0.79 5.26 10.26
N GLY A 55 -0.11 5.71 9.36
CA GLY A 55 0.20 6.64 8.29
C GLY A 55 0.20 5.96 6.93
N PHE A 56 0.93 6.58 5.98
CA PHE A 56 1.10 6.06 4.63
C PHE A 56 2.37 5.21 4.53
N GLU A 57 2.22 3.96 4.14
CA GLU A 57 3.25 2.92 4.14
C GLU A 57 3.42 2.37 2.70
N PRO A 58 4.08 3.11 1.79
CA PRO A 58 4.37 2.63 0.45
C PRO A 58 5.59 1.70 0.44
N SER A 59 5.57 0.71 -0.45
CA SER A 59 6.70 -0.18 -0.71
C SER A 59 6.86 -0.38 -2.22
N GLY A 60 8.09 -0.47 -2.68
CA GLY A 60 8.41 -0.55 -4.10
C GLY A 60 9.87 -0.27 -4.34
N GLU A 61 10.34 -0.57 -5.55
CA GLU A 61 11.74 -0.35 -5.91
C GLU A 61 12.08 1.15 -5.85
N GLY A 62 13.15 1.49 -5.12
CA GLY A 62 13.61 2.87 -4.97
C GLY A 62 12.80 3.73 -3.98
N ILE A 63 11.82 3.17 -3.28
CA ILE A 63 11.05 3.90 -2.27
C ILE A 63 11.76 3.83 -0.92
N THR A 64 12.06 5.00 -0.36
CA THR A 64 12.47 5.16 1.05
C THR A 64 11.34 5.84 1.81
N VAL A 65 10.86 5.18 2.87
CA VAL A 65 9.81 5.73 3.72
C VAL A 65 10.41 6.33 4.98
N PRO A 66 9.94 7.52 5.42
CA PRO A 66 10.23 7.99 6.76
C PRO A 66 9.60 7.02 7.77
N PRO A 67 10.17 6.90 8.98
CA PRO A 67 9.57 6.09 10.03
C PRO A 67 8.14 6.58 10.35
N PRO A 68 7.22 5.67 10.70
CA PRO A 68 5.83 6.01 10.99
C PRO A 68 5.72 6.96 12.18
N THR A 69 4.73 7.86 12.13
CA THR A 69 4.51 8.86 13.20
C THR A 69 3.92 8.23 14.47
N LEU A 70 3.25 7.09 14.34
CA LEU A 70 2.85 6.26 15.47
C LEU A 70 3.79 5.06 15.54
N VAL A 71 4.59 4.98 16.60
CA VAL A 71 5.39 3.79 16.89
C VAL A 71 4.48 2.73 17.51
N ASP A 72 4.41 1.55 16.88
CA ASP A 72 3.85 0.38 17.54
C ASP A 72 4.90 -0.17 18.51
N GLU A 73 4.78 0.14 19.80
CA GLU A 73 5.70 -0.37 20.83
C GLU A 73 5.67 -1.90 20.95
N SER A 74 4.63 -2.58 20.45
CA SER A 74 4.58 -4.05 20.43
C SER A 74 5.53 -4.68 19.41
N ALA A 75 5.92 -3.96 18.36
CA ALA A 75 6.90 -4.42 17.37
C ALA A 75 8.35 -4.32 17.87
N LYS A 76 8.63 -3.49 18.90
CA LYS A 76 9.97 -3.37 19.50
C LYS A 76 10.32 -4.55 20.42
N ASN A 77 9.32 -5.17 21.04
CA ASN A 77 9.55 -6.26 21.99
C ASN A 77 9.83 -7.62 21.34
N ALA A 78 9.65 -7.77 20.02
CA ALA A 78 9.96 -9.02 19.32
C ALA A 78 11.44 -9.18 18.93
N VAL A 79 12.26 -8.12 19.09
CA VAL A 79 13.69 -8.12 18.69
C VAL A 79 14.62 -8.20 19.91
N GLN A 80 14.10 -8.20 21.14
CA GLN A 80 14.91 -8.12 22.36
C GLN A 80 15.03 -9.42 23.19
N ASP A 81 14.43 -10.53 22.74
CA ASP A 81 14.53 -11.85 23.39
C ASP A 81 15.44 -12.83 22.61
N GLN A 82 16.62 -12.36 22.19
CA GLN A 82 17.74 -13.21 21.81
C GLN A 82 19.03 -12.70 22.46
N ASP A 83 19.20 -12.99 23.76
CA ASP A 83 20.49 -13.25 24.41
C ASP A 83 20.29 -14.03 25.72
#